data_AF-A0A4U5UAX8-F1
#
_entry.id   AF-A0A4U5UAX8-F1
#
_cell.length_a   1.000
_cell.length_b   1.000
_cell.length_c   1.000
_cell.angle_alpha   90.00
_cell.angle_beta   90.00
_cell.angle_gamma   90.00
#
_symmetry.space_group_name_H-M   'P 1'
#
loop_
_entity.id
_entity.type
_entity.pdbx_description
1 polymer ?
#
loop_
_entity_poly.entity_id
_entity_poly.type
_entity_poly.pdbx_seq_one_letter_code
_entity_poly.pdbx_strand_id
1 'polypeptide(L)'
;MSLAEVQCHLDKEGASDLVIDLIMNTTSDRVFQESICWLSHYWKVETPTIQRSFFCRLTEDKKSEKFFRVFYDRMKVAQLEIKATVTVNTSDLGNRKRDDDSQDKDVPVRKKARDSAVVMTEDVREQLLEASSATKKAFNSYRREADPEEHFNSADGQPSSGDKNQDEGEMSFVIIIMQPILRFLQLLCENHNRDLQNFLRCQNNKNNYNLVCETLQFLDCICGSTTGGLGLLGLYINEKNVALINQTLESLTEYCQGPCHENQNCIATHESNGIDIIIALILNDINPLGKKRMDLVLELKNNASKLLLAIMESRHDSENAERILYNMRPKELLARHNKELSIMLRPGGASGEGDEALEFYAKHTAQIEIVRQDRTMEEIVFPVPNICEFLTSESKLRVYYTTERDEQGSKINDFFLRAEDLFNEMNWQKKLRAQPVLYWCSRNISVWSNVSFNLAVLMNLLVCFFYPLEGVHGVCHITGAVCCSLLGPHESFS
;
A
#
# COMPACT_ATOMS: atom_id res chain seq x y z
N MET A 1 -29.91 -16.60 -0.68
CA MET A 1 -28.92 -16.66 -1.76
C MET A 1 -27.85 -15.65 -1.45
N SER A 2 -26.61 -16.07 -1.28
CA SER A 2 -25.48 -15.15 -1.09
C SER A 2 -25.19 -14.39 -2.39
N LEU A 3 -24.48 -13.26 -2.32
CA LEU A 3 -24.10 -12.50 -3.53
C LEU A 3 -23.25 -13.34 -4.50
N ALA A 4 -22.34 -14.18 -3.97
CA ALA A 4 -21.56 -15.14 -4.76
C ALA A 4 -22.42 -16.16 -5.51
N GLU A 5 -23.48 -16.67 -4.87
CA GLU A 5 -24.40 -17.62 -5.51
C GLU A 5 -25.18 -16.97 -6.65
N VAL A 6 -25.62 -15.71 -6.49
CA VAL A 6 -26.31 -14.95 -7.55
C VAL A 6 -25.39 -14.74 -8.75
N GLN A 7 -24.15 -14.34 -8.52
CA GLN A 7 -23.18 -14.12 -9.59
C GLN A 7 -22.85 -15.44 -10.31
N CYS A 8 -22.57 -16.52 -9.58
CA CYS A 8 -22.34 -17.82 -10.21
C CYS A 8 -23.56 -18.33 -10.99
N HIS A 9 -24.78 -17.98 -10.59
CA HIS A 9 -25.98 -18.32 -11.35
C HIS A 9 -26.07 -17.52 -12.65
N LEU A 10 -25.85 -16.21 -12.60
CA LEU A 10 -25.86 -15.34 -13.79
C LEU A 10 -24.76 -15.71 -14.79
N ASP A 11 -23.58 -16.10 -14.31
CA ASP A 11 -22.49 -16.58 -15.17
C ASP A 11 -22.90 -17.86 -15.90
N LYS A 12 -23.57 -18.79 -15.22
CA LYS A 12 -24.12 -20.01 -15.84
C LYS A 12 -25.19 -19.72 -16.90
N GLU A 13 -25.96 -18.65 -16.74
CA GLU A 13 -26.93 -18.19 -17.73
C GLU A 13 -26.29 -17.41 -18.90
N GLY A 14 -24.95 -17.27 -18.91
CA GLY A 14 -24.21 -16.62 -20.01
C GLY A 14 -24.10 -15.10 -19.89
N ALA A 15 -24.28 -14.52 -18.70
CA ALA A 15 -24.14 -13.08 -18.52
C ALA A 15 -22.73 -12.57 -18.87
N SER A 16 -21.69 -13.32 -18.53
CA SER A 16 -20.28 -13.01 -18.85
C SER A 16 -20.05 -12.94 -20.36
N ASP A 17 -20.60 -13.91 -21.12
CA ASP A 17 -20.51 -13.94 -22.58
C ASP A 17 -21.19 -12.75 -23.23
N LEU A 18 -22.40 -12.43 -22.78
CA LEU A 18 -23.16 -11.29 -23.28
C LEU A 18 -22.38 -9.99 -23.12
N VAL A 19 -21.76 -9.78 -21.96
CA VAL A 19 -21.04 -8.53 -21.71
C VAL A 19 -19.73 -8.45 -22.50
N ILE A 20 -19.00 -9.57 -22.65
CA ILE A 20 -17.83 -9.63 -23.52
C ILE A 20 -18.22 -9.25 -24.96
N ASP A 21 -19.34 -9.79 -25.48
CA ASP A 21 -19.81 -9.48 -26.82
C ASP A 21 -20.32 -8.04 -26.95
N LEU A 22 -20.95 -7.46 -25.92
CA LEU A 22 -21.33 -6.05 -25.88
C LEU A 22 -20.10 -5.14 -25.94
N ILE A 23 -19.06 -5.42 -25.15
CA ILE A 23 -17.79 -4.67 -25.15
C ILE A 23 -17.13 -4.69 -26.52
N MET A 24 -17.11 -5.84 -27.18
CA MET A 24 -16.47 -6.00 -28.49
C MET A 24 -17.24 -5.37 -29.65
N ASN A 25 -18.55 -5.23 -29.55
CA ASN A 25 -19.40 -4.88 -30.71
C ASN A 25 -20.17 -3.56 -30.55
N THR A 26 -20.26 -3.00 -29.35
CA THR A 26 -20.94 -1.72 -29.15
C THR A 26 -20.20 -0.57 -29.82
N THR A 27 -20.95 0.30 -30.49
CA THR A 27 -20.47 1.59 -31.00
C THR A 27 -20.88 2.75 -30.09
N SER A 28 -21.79 2.50 -29.14
CA SER A 28 -22.29 3.52 -28.22
C SER A 28 -21.45 3.55 -26.94
N ASP A 29 -20.89 4.72 -26.63
CA ASP A 29 -20.14 4.95 -25.39
C ASP A 29 -20.98 4.75 -24.13
N ARG A 30 -22.28 5.06 -24.18
CA ARG A 30 -23.20 4.84 -23.06
C ARG A 30 -23.40 3.35 -22.78
N VAL A 31 -23.64 2.55 -23.82
CA VAL A 31 -23.81 1.09 -23.69
C VAL A 31 -22.50 0.46 -23.20
N PHE A 32 -21.35 0.92 -23.71
CA PHE A 32 -20.04 0.49 -23.23
C PHE A 32 -19.85 0.80 -21.74
N GLN A 33 -20.13 2.04 -21.32
CA GLN A 33 -20.00 2.45 -19.93
C GLN A 33 -20.87 1.61 -19.00
N GLU A 34 -22.16 1.45 -19.31
CA GLU A 34 -23.07 0.62 -18.52
C GLU A 34 -22.60 -0.85 -18.46
N SER A 35 -22.07 -1.39 -19.56
CA SER A 35 -21.51 -2.74 -19.61
C SER A 35 -20.32 -2.91 -18.65
N ILE A 36 -19.38 -1.96 -18.66
CA ILE A 36 -18.22 -2.01 -17.77
C ILE A 36 -18.61 -1.75 -16.31
N CYS A 37 -19.46 -0.76 -16.04
CA CYS A 37 -19.94 -0.48 -14.70
C CYS A 37 -20.72 -1.67 -14.12
N TRP A 38 -21.52 -2.34 -14.96
CA TRP A 38 -22.16 -3.58 -14.57
C TRP A 38 -21.13 -4.65 -14.21
N LEU A 39 -20.08 -4.85 -15.00
CA LEU A 39 -19.01 -5.80 -14.65
C LEU A 39 -18.32 -5.45 -13.34
N SER A 40 -17.97 -4.19 -13.12
CA SER A 40 -17.34 -3.77 -11.87
C SER A 40 -18.24 -4.00 -10.66
N HIS A 41 -19.57 -3.88 -10.82
CA HIS A 41 -20.53 -4.18 -9.75
C HIS A 41 -20.78 -5.68 -9.59
N TYR A 42 -20.88 -6.38 -10.71
CA TYR A 42 -21.09 -7.81 -10.80
C TYR A 42 -19.95 -8.58 -10.18
N TRP A 43 -18.72 -8.06 -10.24
CA TRP A 43 -17.53 -8.69 -9.65
C TRP A 43 -17.23 -8.25 -8.21
N LYS A 44 -18.18 -7.66 -7.49
CA LYS A 44 -17.96 -7.20 -6.11
C LYS A 44 -17.62 -8.29 -5.09
N VAL A 45 -17.77 -9.56 -5.46
CA VAL A 45 -17.39 -10.69 -4.60
C VAL A 45 -16.41 -11.55 -5.35
N GLU A 46 -15.35 -11.93 -4.63
CA GLU A 46 -14.24 -12.74 -5.10
C GLU A 46 -14.75 -14.12 -5.57
N THR A 47 -14.99 -14.27 -6.87
CA THR A 47 -15.42 -15.53 -7.46
C THR A 47 -14.42 -16.01 -8.51
N PRO A 48 -13.48 -16.90 -8.16
CA PRO A 48 -12.52 -17.46 -9.13
C PRO A 48 -13.20 -18.21 -10.29
N THR A 49 -14.44 -18.66 -10.10
CA THR A 49 -15.27 -19.25 -11.15
C THR A 49 -15.52 -18.29 -12.32
N ILE A 50 -15.87 -17.03 -12.03
CA ILE A 50 -16.16 -16.03 -13.07
C ILE A 50 -14.86 -15.62 -13.77
N GLN A 51 -13.75 -15.52 -13.03
CA GLN A 51 -12.43 -15.23 -13.63
C GLN A 51 -12.04 -16.32 -14.64
N ARG A 52 -12.29 -17.59 -14.27
CA ARG A 52 -12.06 -18.73 -15.15
C ARG A 52 -12.97 -18.73 -16.36
N SER A 53 -14.27 -18.42 -16.19
CA SER A 53 -15.24 -18.28 -17.29
C SER A 53 -14.75 -17.25 -18.32
N PHE A 54 -14.37 -16.05 -17.85
CA PHE A 54 -13.78 -15.01 -18.68
C PHE A 54 -12.50 -15.47 -19.41
N PHE A 55 -11.59 -16.12 -18.69
CA PHE A 55 -10.33 -16.58 -19.27
C PHE A 55 -10.57 -17.64 -20.37
N CYS A 56 -11.42 -18.65 -20.11
CA CYS A 56 -11.79 -19.66 -21.11
C CYS A 56 -12.43 -19.01 -22.34
N ARG A 57 -13.40 -18.12 -22.13
CA ARG A 57 -14.10 -17.44 -23.23
C ARG A 57 -13.19 -16.61 -24.12
N LEU A 58 -12.20 -15.91 -23.54
CA LEU A 58 -11.27 -15.08 -24.29
C LEU A 58 -10.15 -15.90 -24.98
N THR A 59 -9.79 -17.07 -24.43
CA THR A 59 -8.74 -17.93 -25.01
C THR A 59 -9.26 -18.88 -26.08
N GLU A 60 -10.47 -19.40 -25.95
CA GLU A 60 -11.05 -20.37 -26.90
C GLU A 60 -11.46 -19.72 -28.24
N ASP A 61 -11.94 -18.48 -28.21
CA ASP A 61 -12.78 -17.96 -29.29
C ASP A 61 -12.03 -17.11 -30.33
N LYS A 62 -10.70 -17.00 -30.26
CA LYS A 62 -9.83 -16.12 -31.08
C LYS A 62 -10.24 -14.64 -31.14
N LYS A 63 -11.22 -14.22 -30.34
CA LYS A 63 -11.77 -12.86 -30.28
C LYS A 63 -11.09 -11.98 -29.22
N SER A 64 -10.13 -12.52 -28.47
CA SER A 64 -9.37 -11.76 -27.48
C SER A 64 -8.71 -10.52 -28.09
N GLU A 65 -8.18 -10.61 -29.32
CA GLU A 65 -7.56 -9.45 -29.99
C GLU A 65 -8.51 -8.25 -30.06
N LYS A 66 -9.78 -8.47 -30.46
CA LYS A 66 -10.77 -7.39 -30.55
C LYS A 66 -11.13 -6.85 -29.17
N PHE A 67 -11.28 -7.73 -28.18
CA PHE A 67 -11.58 -7.35 -26.80
C PHE A 67 -10.49 -6.42 -26.21
N PHE A 68 -9.22 -6.84 -26.25
CA PHE A 68 -8.12 -6.04 -25.70
C PHE A 68 -7.86 -4.76 -26.50
N ARG A 69 -8.05 -4.79 -27.81
CA ARG A 69 -7.94 -3.61 -28.66
C ARG A 69 -8.89 -2.49 -28.22
N VAL A 70 -10.15 -2.81 -27.86
CA VAL A 70 -11.12 -1.79 -27.43
C VAL A 70 -10.62 -1.03 -26.20
N PHE A 71 -10.07 -1.75 -25.21
CA PHE A 71 -9.48 -1.11 -24.04
C PHE A 71 -8.24 -0.30 -24.38
N TYR A 72 -7.33 -0.89 -25.16
CA TYR A 72 -6.09 -0.22 -25.60
C TYR A 72 -6.37 1.09 -26.32
N ASP A 73 -7.26 1.08 -27.32
CA ASP A 73 -7.62 2.26 -28.10
C ASP A 73 -8.24 3.35 -27.20
N ARG A 74 -9.13 2.98 -26.27
CA ARG A 74 -9.72 3.93 -25.30
C ARG A 74 -8.68 4.51 -24.33
N MET A 75 -7.74 3.70 -23.83
CA MET A 75 -6.64 4.19 -22.98
C MET A 75 -5.78 5.21 -23.73
N LYS A 76 -5.42 4.92 -24.99
CA LYS A 76 -4.64 5.84 -25.83
C LYS A 76 -5.35 7.16 -26.07
N VAL A 77 -6.65 7.14 -26.36
CA VAL A 77 -7.43 8.36 -26.55
C VAL A 77 -7.47 9.19 -25.26
N ALA A 78 -7.69 8.55 -24.10
CA ALA A 78 -7.68 9.22 -22.80
C ALA A 78 -6.30 9.85 -22.49
N GLN A 79 -5.20 9.13 -22.75
CA GLN A 79 -3.84 9.66 -22.59
C GLN A 79 -3.60 10.90 -23.46
N LEU A 80 -4.03 10.87 -24.72
CA LEU A 80 -3.88 12.00 -25.65
C LEU A 80 -4.69 13.22 -25.20
N GLU A 81 -5.91 13.00 -24.72
CA GLU A 81 -6.77 14.08 -24.25
C GLU A 81 -6.26 14.74 -22.97
N ILE A 82 -5.70 13.95 -22.04
CA ILE A 82 -5.01 14.49 -20.87
C ILE A 82 -3.86 15.39 -21.33
N LYS A 83 -2.98 14.92 -22.24
CA LYS A 83 -1.86 15.72 -22.75
C LYS A 83 -2.33 17.01 -23.43
N ALA A 84 -3.42 16.96 -24.18
CA ALA A 84 -3.99 18.13 -24.85
C ALA A 84 -4.57 19.15 -23.86
N THR A 85 -5.30 18.70 -22.84
CA THR A 85 -5.95 19.60 -21.86
C THR A 85 -4.94 20.21 -20.89
N VAL A 86 -3.95 19.42 -20.48
CA VAL A 86 -2.95 19.79 -19.48
C VAL A 86 -1.97 20.86 -19.99
N THR A 87 -1.69 20.89 -21.29
CA THR A 87 -0.81 21.90 -21.91
C THR A 87 -1.48 23.28 -22.07
N VAL A 88 -2.81 23.34 -22.06
CA VAL A 88 -3.56 24.59 -22.12
C VAL A 88 -3.51 25.30 -20.75
N ASN A 89 -3.72 24.56 -19.66
CA ASN A 89 -3.74 25.11 -18.30
C ASN A 89 -2.37 25.63 -17.80
N THR A 90 -1.26 25.10 -18.29
CA THR A 90 0.09 25.61 -17.93
C THR A 90 0.41 26.94 -18.59
N SER A 91 -0.18 27.25 -19.74
CA SER A 91 0.03 28.52 -20.43
C SER A 91 -0.65 29.70 -19.72
N ASP A 92 -1.80 29.47 -19.09
CA ASP A 92 -2.55 30.49 -18.35
C ASP A 92 -1.93 30.84 -16.99
N LEU A 93 -1.21 29.90 -16.37
CA LEU A 93 -0.44 30.15 -15.14
C LEU A 93 0.70 31.16 -15.38
N GLY A 94 1.23 31.25 -16.61
CA GLY A 94 2.25 32.22 -17.01
C GLY A 94 1.73 33.65 -17.21
N ASN A 95 0.42 33.83 -17.43
CA ASN A 95 -0.18 35.13 -17.73
C ASN A 95 -0.75 35.87 -16.52
N ARG A 96 -0.97 35.20 -15.39
CA ARG A 96 -1.54 35.84 -14.18
C ARG A 96 -0.57 36.72 -13.38
N LYS A 97 0.66 36.95 -13.85
CA LYS A 97 1.69 37.71 -13.11
C LYS A 97 2.09 39.05 -13.76
N ARG A 98 1.34 39.52 -14.75
CA ARG A 98 1.50 40.85 -15.34
C ARG A 98 0.11 41.46 -15.42
N ASP A 99 -0.31 42.15 -14.36
CA ASP A 99 -1.29 43.23 -14.36
C ASP A 99 -1.58 43.63 -12.91
N ASP A 100 -0.60 44.27 -12.27
CA ASP A 100 -0.88 45.33 -11.28
C ASP A 100 0.39 46.16 -11.07
N ASP A 101 0.53 47.24 -11.84
CA ASP A 101 1.51 48.29 -11.54
C ASP A 101 1.00 49.63 -12.09
N SER A 102 0.32 50.41 -11.23
CA SER A 102 0.13 51.85 -11.43
C SER A 102 0.05 52.61 -10.10
N GLN A 103 1.23 53.09 -9.68
CA GLN A 103 1.58 54.35 -8.98
C GLN A 103 0.58 54.98 -7.98
N ASP A 104 0.98 55.12 -6.70
CA ASP A 104 1.32 56.43 -6.11
C ASP A 104 2.16 56.33 -4.81
N LYS A 105 2.81 57.44 -4.44
CA LYS A 105 4.00 57.62 -3.57
C LYS A 105 3.83 57.50 -2.05
N ASP A 106 4.94 57.11 -1.40
CA ASP A 106 5.62 57.69 -0.19
C ASP A 106 6.13 56.67 0.88
N VAL A 107 7.30 56.97 1.46
CA VAL A 107 8.29 56.09 2.16
C VAL A 107 8.51 56.62 3.61
N PRO A 108 9.10 55.92 4.62
CA PRO A 108 8.85 54.60 5.23
C PRO A 108 8.84 54.61 6.80
N VAL A 109 8.33 53.59 7.50
CA VAL A 109 8.91 53.11 8.79
C VAL A 109 8.76 51.59 8.95
N ARG A 110 9.89 50.93 9.26
CA ARG A 110 10.10 49.49 9.46
C ARG A 110 9.28 48.86 10.61
N LYS A 111 8.76 47.65 10.40
CA LYS A 111 9.11 46.44 11.21
C LYS A 111 8.64 45.10 10.57
N LYS A 112 9.64 44.23 10.37
CA LYS A 112 9.68 42.79 10.03
C LYS A 112 8.45 41.92 10.38
N ALA A 113 7.99 41.16 9.40
CA ALA A 113 7.66 39.73 9.51
C ALA A 113 7.98 39.05 8.16
N ARG A 114 8.59 37.87 8.19
CA ARG A 114 9.27 37.21 7.07
C ARG A 114 8.41 36.05 6.59
N ASP A 115 7.63 36.23 5.53
CA ASP A 115 6.97 35.15 4.81
C ASP A 115 7.86 34.64 3.67
N SER A 116 8.00 33.32 3.60
CA SER A 116 8.79 32.60 2.60
C SER A 116 8.03 32.56 1.28
N ALA A 117 8.35 33.49 0.38
CA ALA A 117 8.00 33.38 -1.03
C ALA A 117 9.02 32.46 -1.72
N VAL A 118 8.52 31.42 -2.38
CA VAL A 118 9.30 30.51 -3.24
C VAL A 118 9.96 31.34 -4.33
N VAL A 119 11.28 31.44 -4.28
CA VAL A 119 12.10 32.04 -5.34
C VAL A 119 12.34 30.96 -6.40
N MET A 120 11.71 31.10 -7.58
CA MET A 120 12.13 30.35 -8.77
C MET A 120 13.58 30.72 -9.07
N THR A 121 14.47 29.73 -9.11
CA THR A 121 15.83 29.91 -9.60
C THR A 121 15.82 30.13 -11.11
N GLU A 122 16.72 31.00 -11.61
CA GLU A 122 16.86 31.30 -13.05
C GLU A 122 17.05 30.02 -13.89
N ASP A 123 17.76 29.03 -13.36
CA ASP A 123 17.99 27.74 -14.03
C ASP A 123 16.68 26.99 -14.35
N VAL A 124 15.69 27.03 -13.45
CA VAL A 124 14.38 26.35 -13.66
C VAL A 124 13.53 27.12 -14.66
N ARG A 125 13.69 28.45 -14.73
CA ARG A 125 13.02 29.30 -15.72
C ARG A 125 13.58 29.03 -17.12
N GLU A 126 14.88 28.90 -17.24
CA GLU A 126 15.56 28.62 -18.50
C GLU A 126 15.21 27.21 -19.01
N GLN A 127 15.19 26.21 -18.14
CA GLN A 127 14.75 24.85 -18.47
C GLN A 127 13.28 24.77 -18.88
N LEU A 128 12.39 25.55 -18.25
CA LEU A 128 10.98 25.62 -18.62
C LEU A 128 10.79 26.24 -20.02
N LEU A 129 11.59 27.27 -20.35
CA LEU A 129 11.60 27.90 -21.67
C LEU A 129 12.14 26.95 -22.74
N GLU A 130 13.19 26.18 -22.42
CA GLU A 130 13.76 25.19 -23.33
C GLU A 130 12.76 24.06 -23.62
N ALA A 131 12.12 23.51 -22.58
CA ALA A 131 11.06 22.50 -22.70
C ALA A 131 9.87 23.02 -23.53
N SER A 132 9.41 24.25 -23.28
CA SER A 132 8.35 24.90 -24.07
C SER A 132 8.75 25.06 -25.55
N SER A 133 10.01 25.40 -25.83
CA SER A 133 10.51 25.54 -27.19
C SER A 133 10.61 24.20 -27.94
N ALA A 134 11.01 23.13 -27.23
CA ALA A 134 11.10 21.78 -27.78
C ALA A 134 9.72 21.24 -28.16
N THR A 135 8.73 21.42 -27.28
CA THR A 135 7.33 21.07 -27.56
C THR A 135 6.77 21.86 -28.75
N LYS A 136 7.10 23.16 -28.86
CA LYS A 136 6.67 24.02 -29.99
C LYS A 136 7.28 23.60 -31.33
N LYS A 137 8.54 23.17 -31.34
CA LYS A 137 9.22 22.65 -32.55
C LYS A 137 8.60 21.33 -33.01
N ALA A 138 8.32 20.41 -32.09
CA ALA A 138 7.67 19.14 -32.39
C ALA A 138 6.25 19.36 -32.98
N PHE A 139 5.48 20.28 -32.42
CA PHE A 139 4.14 20.62 -32.91
C PHE A 139 4.15 21.26 -34.32
N ASN A 140 5.09 22.16 -34.59
CA ASN A 140 5.21 22.77 -35.92
C ASN A 140 5.68 21.78 -37.00
N SER A 141 6.44 20.76 -36.63
CA SER A 141 6.82 19.67 -37.54
C SER A 141 5.59 18.82 -37.89
N TYR A 142 4.80 18.44 -36.89
CA TYR A 142 3.56 17.67 -37.07
C TYR A 142 2.54 18.40 -37.96
N ARG A 143 2.38 19.72 -37.77
CA ARG A 143 1.45 20.52 -38.58
C ARG A 143 1.84 20.62 -40.06
N ARG A 144 3.13 20.50 -40.40
CA ARG A 144 3.59 20.49 -41.81
C ARG A 144 3.40 19.13 -42.49
N GLU A 145 3.34 18.05 -41.71
CA GLU A 145 3.16 16.70 -42.24
C GLU A 145 1.68 16.32 -42.42
N ALA A 146 0.75 17.11 -41.86
CA ALA A 146 -0.67 16.77 -41.75
C ALA A 146 -1.61 17.42 -42.79
N ASP A 147 -1.12 18.14 -43.81
CA ASP A 147 -1.99 18.89 -44.74
C ASP A 147 -1.64 18.68 -46.23
N PRO A 148 -2.43 17.90 -47.00
CA PRO A 148 -2.62 18.06 -48.43
C PRO A 148 -3.82 18.99 -48.71
N GLU A 149 -3.54 20.12 -49.36
CA GLU A 149 -4.46 21.20 -49.78
C GLU A 149 -5.95 20.85 -49.93
N GLU A 150 -6.85 21.58 -49.24
CA GLU A 150 -8.13 22.01 -49.81
C GLU A 150 -8.57 23.40 -49.28
N HIS A 151 -8.73 24.35 -50.20
CA HIS A 151 -9.38 25.64 -50.04
C HIS A 151 -10.90 25.47 -49.84
N PHE A 152 -11.53 26.12 -48.85
CA PHE A 152 -12.85 26.75 -49.06
C PHE A 152 -13.13 27.90 -48.07
N ASN A 153 -13.77 28.93 -48.60
CA ASN A 153 -13.93 30.28 -48.06
C ASN A 153 -14.96 30.43 -46.93
N SER A 154 -14.65 31.38 -46.05
CA SER A 154 -15.50 31.94 -44.99
C SER A 154 -16.77 32.63 -45.51
N ALA A 155 -17.88 32.42 -44.81
CA ALA A 155 -19.02 33.34 -44.82
C ALA A 155 -19.60 33.46 -43.40
N ASP A 156 -19.88 34.72 -43.06
CA ASP A 156 -20.16 35.32 -41.77
C ASP A 156 -21.58 35.04 -41.26
N GLY A 157 -21.80 35.06 -39.93
CA GLY A 157 -23.13 34.94 -39.34
C GLY A 157 -23.17 34.59 -37.84
N GLN A 158 -23.10 35.61 -36.98
CA GLN A 158 -23.59 35.57 -35.59
C GLN A 158 -25.10 35.86 -35.57
N PRO A 159 -25.92 35.29 -34.66
CA PRO A 159 -25.94 35.64 -33.22
C PRO A 159 -26.13 34.36 -32.34
N SER A 160 -26.22 34.28 -31.01
CA SER A 160 -26.47 35.19 -29.89
C SER A 160 -25.94 34.47 -28.63
N SER A 161 -25.52 35.26 -27.66
CA SER A 161 -25.09 34.90 -26.30
C SER A 161 -26.02 33.93 -25.54
N GLY A 162 -25.43 32.85 -25.03
CA GLY A 162 -26.00 31.95 -24.02
C GLY A 162 -24.86 31.35 -23.21
N ASP A 163 -24.66 31.90 -22.01
CA ASP A 163 -23.98 31.34 -20.82
C ASP A 163 -23.02 30.15 -21.05
N LYS A 164 -21.74 30.44 -21.33
CA LYS A 164 -20.64 29.46 -21.31
C LYS A 164 -19.67 29.80 -20.19
N ASN A 165 -20.09 29.71 -18.94
CA ASN A 165 -19.20 29.93 -17.79
C ASN A 165 -19.50 28.96 -16.61
N GLN A 166 -19.87 27.70 -16.91
CA GLN A 166 -19.99 26.65 -15.87
C GLN A 166 -19.20 25.36 -16.17
N ASP A 167 -18.66 25.14 -17.37
CA ASP A 167 -17.98 23.87 -17.74
C ASP A 167 -16.45 23.88 -17.58
N GLU A 168 -15.82 24.97 -17.13
CA GLU A 168 -14.35 25.13 -17.17
C GLU A 168 -13.53 24.23 -16.22
N GLY A 169 -14.12 23.19 -15.62
CA GLY A 169 -13.38 22.28 -14.76
C GLY A 169 -13.92 20.87 -14.61
N GLU A 170 -14.88 20.43 -15.42
CA GLU A 170 -15.26 19.02 -15.44
C GLU A 170 -14.28 18.23 -16.31
N MET A 171 -13.81 17.08 -15.80
CA MET A 171 -12.95 16.20 -16.58
C MET A 171 -13.76 15.64 -17.76
N SER A 172 -13.12 15.57 -18.93
CA SER A 172 -13.76 14.97 -20.10
C SER A 172 -14.26 13.56 -19.82
N PHE A 173 -15.38 13.22 -20.44
CA PHE A 173 -15.98 11.90 -20.38
C PHE A 173 -14.97 10.76 -20.70
N VAL A 174 -14.07 11.00 -21.66
CA VAL A 174 -13.03 10.05 -22.07
C VAL A 174 -12.04 9.76 -20.93
N ILE A 175 -11.81 10.72 -20.03
CA ILE A 175 -10.97 10.56 -18.85
C ILE A 175 -11.77 9.87 -17.74
N ILE A 176 -13.03 10.26 -17.52
CA ILE A 176 -13.88 9.70 -16.46
C ILE A 176 -14.14 8.20 -16.68
N ILE A 177 -14.37 7.78 -17.93
CA ILE A 177 -14.64 6.37 -18.26
C ILE A 177 -13.46 5.43 -17.96
N MET A 178 -12.24 5.98 -17.81
CA MET A 178 -11.09 5.18 -17.41
C MET A 178 -11.22 4.60 -16.00
N GLN A 179 -11.92 5.26 -15.09
CA GLN A 179 -12.10 4.77 -13.72
C GLN A 179 -12.77 3.37 -13.68
N PRO A 180 -13.97 3.17 -14.26
CA PRO A 180 -14.59 1.84 -14.27
C PRO A 180 -13.83 0.82 -15.14
N ILE A 181 -13.14 1.25 -16.20
CA ILE A 181 -12.25 0.37 -16.99
C ILE A 181 -11.13 -0.20 -16.11
N LEU A 182 -10.40 0.68 -15.43
CA LEU A 182 -9.29 0.29 -14.55
C LEU A 182 -9.78 -0.56 -13.37
N ARG A 183 -10.96 -0.25 -12.83
CA ARG A 183 -11.57 -1.07 -11.78
C ARG A 183 -11.93 -2.46 -12.27
N PHE A 184 -12.48 -2.59 -13.48
CA PHE A 184 -12.75 -3.89 -14.08
C PHE A 184 -11.46 -4.71 -14.30
N LEU A 185 -10.43 -4.09 -14.88
CA LEU A 185 -9.15 -4.77 -15.12
C LEU A 185 -8.46 -5.17 -13.80
N GLN A 186 -8.59 -4.36 -12.75
CA GLN A 186 -8.14 -4.71 -11.40
C GLN A 186 -8.83 -5.99 -10.90
N LEU A 187 -10.17 -6.05 -10.96
CA LEU A 187 -10.97 -7.20 -10.48
C LEU A 187 -10.66 -8.51 -11.24
N LEU A 188 -10.24 -8.41 -12.51
CA LEU A 188 -9.76 -9.58 -13.27
C LEU A 188 -8.47 -10.16 -12.68
N CYS A 189 -7.61 -9.33 -12.08
CA CYS A 189 -6.31 -9.72 -11.55
C CYS A 189 -6.29 -10.00 -10.05
N GLU A 190 -7.35 -9.65 -9.31
CA GLU A 190 -7.50 -9.99 -7.89
C GLU A 190 -7.32 -11.51 -7.67
N ASN A 191 -6.88 -11.89 -6.46
CA ASN A 191 -6.47 -13.27 -6.09
C ASN A 191 -5.21 -13.78 -6.78
N HIS A 192 -4.34 -12.88 -7.23
CA HIS A 192 -3.03 -13.25 -7.79
C HIS A 192 -3.18 -14.20 -8.99
N ASN A 193 -4.17 -13.93 -9.84
CA ASN A 193 -4.48 -14.77 -10.99
C ASN A 193 -3.40 -14.57 -12.07
N ARG A 194 -2.30 -15.34 -11.96
CA ARG A 194 -1.11 -15.23 -12.81
C ARG A 194 -1.44 -15.40 -14.30
N ASP A 195 -2.44 -16.20 -14.65
CA ASP A 195 -2.84 -16.40 -16.04
C ASP A 195 -3.47 -15.13 -16.61
N LEU A 196 -4.44 -14.53 -15.90
CA LEU A 196 -5.06 -13.27 -16.32
C LEU A 196 -4.09 -12.09 -16.27
N GLN A 197 -3.25 -12.01 -15.23
CA GLN A 197 -2.19 -10.99 -15.13
C GLN A 197 -1.24 -11.04 -16.33
N ASN A 198 -0.78 -12.23 -16.73
CA ASN A 198 0.04 -12.38 -17.93
C ASN A 198 -0.74 -12.10 -19.20
N PHE A 199 -2.02 -12.49 -19.25
CA PHE A 199 -2.88 -12.27 -20.40
C PHE A 199 -3.20 -10.79 -20.63
N LEU A 200 -3.22 -9.94 -19.60
CA LEU A 200 -3.30 -8.48 -19.76
C LEU A 200 -2.07 -7.88 -20.45
N ARG A 201 -0.91 -8.53 -20.31
CA ARG A 201 0.36 -8.08 -20.88
C ARG A 201 0.64 -8.69 -22.25
N CYS A 202 0.42 -9.99 -22.41
CA CYS A 202 0.70 -10.75 -23.62
C CYS A 202 -0.43 -11.76 -23.89
N GLN A 203 -1.18 -11.55 -24.97
CA GLN A 203 -2.31 -12.40 -25.33
C GLN A 203 -1.92 -13.58 -26.23
N ASN A 204 -0.64 -13.70 -26.61
CA ASN A 204 -0.13 -14.69 -27.56
C ASN A 204 -0.86 -14.66 -28.93
N ASN A 205 -1.39 -13.50 -29.31
CA ASN A 205 -1.97 -13.25 -30.63
C ASN A 205 -0.92 -12.66 -31.57
N LYS A 206 -1.27 -12.50 -32.86
CA LYS A 206 -0.41 -11.82 -33.83
C LYS A 206 -0.09 -10.39 -33.39
N ASN A 207 -1.08 -9.69 -32.86
CA ASN A 207 -0.94 -8.39 -32.21
C ASN A 207 -1.17 -8.56 -30.72
N ASN A 208 -0.25 -8.07 -29.89
CA ASN A 208 -0.40 -8.06 -28.44
C ASN A 208 -0.62 -6.62 -27.97
N TYR A 209 -1.59 -6.44 -27.09
CA TYR A 209 -1.95 -5.17 -26.49
C TYR A 209 -1.55 -5.20 -25.02
N ASN A 210 -0.43 -4.54 -24.69
CA ASN A 210 0.11 -4.55 -23.33
C ASN A 210 -0.60 -3.51 -22.46
N LEU A 211 -1.72 -3.90 -21.84
CA LEU A 211 -2.52 -2.99 -21.02
C LEU A 211 -1.82 -2.57 -19.72
N VAL A 212 -0.84 -3.35 -19.24
CA VAL A 212 -0.04 -3.01 -18.05
C VAL A 212 0.79 -1.76 -18.33
N CYS A 213 1.58 -1.80 -19.40
CA CYS A 213 2.44 -0.69 -19.80
C CYS A 213 1.57 0.52 -20.27
N GLU A 214 0.39 0.34 -20.87
CA GLU A 214 -0.55 1.44 -21.15
C GLU A 214 -1.15 2.09 -19.90
N THR A 215 -1.47 1.31 -18.88
CA THR A 215 -1.95 1.83 -17.60
C THR A 215 -0.87 2.67 -16.91
N LEU A 216 0.40 2.25 -17.02
CA LEU A 216 1.55 3.01 -16.51
C LEU A 216 1.75 4.33 -17.28
N GLN A 217 1.63 4.31 -18.60
CA GLN A 217 1.65 5.53 -19.41
C GLN A 217 0.51 6.48 -19.05
N PHE A 218 -0.68 5.95 -18.78
CA PHE A 218 -1.81 6.75 -18.31
C PHE A 218 -1.52 7.44 -16.97
N LEU A 219 -0.91 6.73 -16.01
CA LEU A 219 -0.46 7.30 -14.74
C LEU A 219 0.58 8.42 -14.96
N ASP A 220 1.56 8.21 -15.84
CA ASP A 220 2.55 9.23 -16.18
C ASP A 220 1.88 10.49 -16.77
N CYS A 221 0.93 10.31 -17.67
CA CYS A 221 0.22 11.42 -18.32
C CYS A 221 -0.60 12.24 -17.31
N ILE A 222 -1.40 11.58 -16.46
CA ILE A 222 -2.30 12.28 -15.53
C ILE A 222 -1.54 13.00 -14.42
N CYS A 223 -0.35 12.52 -14.05
CA CYS A 223 0.50 13.14 -13.04
C CYS A 223 1.50 14.18 -13.60
N GLY A 224 1.48 14.46 -14.91
CA GLY A 224 2.26 15.55 -15.51
C GLY A 224 3.62 15.15 -16.10
N SER A 225 3.80 13.89 -16.54
CA SER A 225 5.00 13.37 -17.20
C SER A 225 6.33 13.91 -16.63
N THR A 226 7.30 14.29 -17.48
CA THR A 226 8.64 14.78 -17.10
C THR A 226 8.63 15.90 -16.04
N THR A 227 7.52 16.65 -15.92
CA THR A 227 7.37 17.71 -14.91
C THR A 227 6.94 17.20 -13.53
N GLY A 228 6.27 16.05 -13.45
CA GLY A 228 5.96 15.36 -12.20
C GLY A 228 7.23 14.91 -11.46
N GLY A 229 8.23 14.40 -12.20
CA GLY A 229 9.55 14.07 -11.66
C GLY A 229 10.35 15.26 -11.14
N LEU A 230 10.05 16.48 -11.62
CA LEU A 230 10.67 17.73 -11.17
C LEU A 230 9.99 18.34 -9.92
N GLY A 231 9.02 17.66 -9.32
CA GLY A 231 8.32 18.14 -8.12
C GLY A 231 7.13 19.07 -8.40
N LEU A 232 6.64 19.12 -9.65
CA LEU A 232 5.49 19.93 -10.04
C LEU A 232 4.15 19.15 -10.03
N LEU A 233 4.12 18.00 -9.34
CA LEU A 233 2.93 17.14 -9.22
C LEU A 233 1.69 17.87 -8.71
N GLY A 234 1.87 18.83 -7.81
CA GLY A 234 0.78 19.60 -7.21
C GLY A 234 0.03 20.53 -8.19
N LEU A 235 0.56 20.76 -9.40
CA LEU A 235 -0.13 21.49 -10.46
C LEU A 235 -1.13 20.60 -11.22
N TYR A 236 -0.87 19.30 -11.29
CA TYR A 236 -1.67 18.34 -12.06
C TYR A 236 -2.64 17.57 -11.17
N ILE A 237 -2.23 17.24 -9.94
CA ILE A 237 -3.04 16.48 -8.99
C ILE A 237 -3.96 17.44 -8.22
N ASN A 238 -5.26 17.18 -8.29
CA ASN A 238 -6.31 17.97 -7.67
C ASN A 238 -7.42 17.08 -7.09
N GLU A 239 -8.37 17.70 -6.38
CA GLU A 239 -9.46 16.95 -5.72
C GLU A 239 -10.38 16.19 -6.70
N LYS A 240 -10.43 16.59 -7.98
CA LYS A 240 -11.29 15.95 -8.98
C LYS A 240 -10.65 14.71 -9.60
N ASN A 241 -9.32 14.67 -9.75
CA ASN A 241 -8.63 13.56 -10.42
C ASN A 241 -7.94 12.57 -9.46
N VAL A 242 -7.76 12.91 -8.18
CA VAL A 242 -7.05 12.06 -7.22
C VAL A 242 -7.65 10.65 -7.09
N ALA A 243 -8.98 10.53 -7.16
CA ALA A 243 -9.65 9.23 -7.08
C ALA A 243 -9.29 8.31 -8.27
N LEU A 244 -9.17 8.87 -9.47
CA LEU A 244 -8.77 8.14 -10.67
C LEU A 244 -7.27 7.75 -10.62
N ILE A 245 -6.43 8.60 -10.03
CA ILE A 245 -5.01 8.27 -9.78
C ILE A 245 -4.90 7.10 -8.79
N ASN A 246 -5.64 7.15 -7.68
CA ASN A 246 -5.69 6.05 -6.71
C ASN A 246 -6.15 4.74 -7.37
N GLN A 247 -7.21 4.80 -8.17
CA GLN A 247 -7.69 3.63 -8.93
C GLN A 247 -6.62 3.09 -9.88
N THR A 248 -5.82 3.94 -10.51
CA THR A 248 -4.73 3.54 -11.41
C THR A 248 -3.60 2.84 -10.64
N LEU A 249 -3.21 3.37 -9.48
CA LEU A 249 -2.20 2.78 -8.60
C LEU A 249 -2.64 1.40 -8.07
N GLU A 250 -3.90 1.27 -7.67
CA GLU A 250 -4.48 0.01 -7.21
C GLU A 250 -4.53 -1.04 -8.32
N SER A 251 -4.98 -0.67 -9.53
CA SER A 251 -4.94 -1.57 -10.69
C SER A 251 -3.53 -2.04 -11.02
N LEU A 252 -2.54 -1.13 -11.04
CA LEU A 252 -1.14 -1.50 -11.27
C LEU A 252 -0.60 -2.43 -10.18
N THR A 253 -1.05 -2.26 -8.94
CA THR A 253 -0.65 -3.13 -7.81
C THR A 253 -1.18 -4.55 -8.05
N GLU A 254 -2.47 -4.71 -8.37
CA GLU A 254 -3.06 -6.04 -8.65
C GLU A 254 -2.47 -6.72 -9.90
N TYR A 255 -1.96 -5.95 -10.87
CA TYR A 255 -1.30 -6.52 -12.05
C TYR A 255 0.02 -7.22 -11.71
N CYS A 256 0.72 -6.82 -10.66
CA CYS A 256 2.05 -7.33 -10.33
C CYS A 256 2.14 -8.11 -9.01
N GLN A 257 1.20 -7.89 -8.09
CA GLN A 257 1.13 -8.56 -6.79
C GLN A 257 0.83 -10.05 -6.95
N GLY A 258 1.44 -10.90 -6.11
CA GLY A 258 1.15 -12.34 -6.09
C GLY A 258 2.14 -13.21 -6.85
N PRO A 259 3.44 -13.02 -6.58
CA PRO A 259 4.37 -12.35 -7.47
C PRO A 259 4.20 -12.68 -8.97
N CYS A 260 4.06 -11.64 -9.80
CA CYS A 260 4.18 -11.75 -11.26
C CYS A 260 5.42 -11.02 -11.76
N HIS A 261 6.57 -11.71 -11.76
CA HIS A 261 7.87 -11.13 -12.13
C HIS A 261 7.88 -10.46 -13.48
N GLU A 262 7.12 -11.01 -14.42
CA GLU A 262 7.14 -10.54 -15.78
C GLU A 262 6.36 -9.22 -15.96
N ASN A 263 5.31 -8.99 -15.15
CA ASN A 263 4.60 -7.71 -15.06
C ASN A 263 5.39 -6.68 -14.24
N GLN A 264 5.99 -7.11 -13.11
CA GLN A 264 6.92 -6.29 -12.31
C GLN A 264 8.05 -5.71 -13.20
N ASN A 265 8.64 -6.53 -14.08
CA ASN A 265 9.67 -6.09 -15.04
C ASN A 265 9.12 -5.12 -16.10
N CYS A 266 7.93 -5.34 -16.69
CA CYS A 266 7.34 -4.36 -17.64
C CYS A 266 7.17 -3.00 -16.98
N ILE A 267 6.74 -2.96 -15.72
CA ILE A 267 6.58 -1.68 -15.01
C ILE A 267 7.94 -1.04 -14.71
N ALA A 268 8.91 -1.82 -14.24
CA ALA A 268 10.19 -1.29 -13.80
C ALA A 268 11.10 -0.79 -14.93
N THR A 269 11.06 -1.47 -16.07
CA THR A 269 11.95 -1.22 -17.21
C THR A 269 11.30 -0.38 -18.31
N HIS A 270 10.06 0.07 -18.11
CA HIS A 270 9.33 0.82 -19.12
C HIS A 270 10.05 2.10 -19.55
N GLU A 271 10.04 2.38 -20.86
CA GLU A 271 10.71 3.52 -21.49
C GLU A 271 10.25 4.89 -20.97
N SER A 272 9.01 4.98 -20.48
CA SER A 272 8.46 6.22 -19.90
C SER A 272 9.00 6.52 -18.50
N ASN A 273 9.95 5.73 -17.99
CA ASN A 273 10.43 5.79 -16.61
C ASN A 273 9.27 5.83 -15.58
N GLY A 274 8.28 4.95 -15.75
CA GLY A 274 7.08 4.95 -14.90
C GLY A 274 7.34 4.68 -13.41
N ILE A 275 8.51 4.17 -13.04
CA ILE A 275 8.95 4.13 -11.63
C ILE A 275 9.20 5.53 -11.07
N ASP A 276 9.70 6.46 -11.87
CA ASP A 276 10.05 7.82 -11.42
C ASP A 276 8.80 8.56 -10.98
N ILE A 277 7.68 8.35 -11.67
CA ILE A 277 6.42 8.96 -11.27
C ILE A 277 5.93 8.38 -9.94
N ILE A 278 6.04 7.07 -9.72
CA ILE A 278 5.66 6.42 -8.46
C ILE A 278 6.52 6.97 -7.30
N ILE A 279 7.83 7.08 -7.51
CA ILE A 279 8.76 7.63 -6.52
C ILE A 279 8.46 9.11 -6.27
N ALA A 280 8.20 9.89 -7.31
CA ALA A 280 7.85 11.31 -7.19
C ALA A 280 6.57 11.51 -6.37
N LEU A 281 5.54 10.68 -6.54
CA LEU A 281 4.31 10.74 -5.74
C LEU A 281 4.57 10.53 -4.24
N ILE A 282 5.55 9.70 -3.88
CA ILE A 282 5.93 9.43 -2.49
C ILE A 282 6.77 10.58 -1.92
N LEU A 283 7.82 10.98 -2.64
CA LEU A 283 8.85 11.89 -2.11
C LEU A 283 8.44 13.36 -2.17
N ASN A 284 7.70 13.78 -3.19
CA ASN A 284 7.40 15.19 -3.39
C ASN A 284 6.18 15.64 -2.58
N ASP A 285 6.15 16.94 -2.28
CA ASP A 285 4.99 17.59 -1.67
C ASP A 285 3.94 17.91 -2.74
N ILE A 286 2.71 17.43 -2.53
CA ILE A 286 1.60 17.64 -3.47
C ILE A 286 0.80 18.88 -3.04
N ASN A 287 1.35 20.07 -3.28
CA ASN A 287 0.71 21.35 -2.94
C ASN A 287 0.00 21.98 -4.16
N PRO A 288 -1.23 22.54 -4.01
CA PRO A 288 -1.88 22.92 -2.75
C PRO A 288 -2.76 21.83 -2.11
N LEU A 289 -2.94 20.67 -2.75
CA LEU A 289 -3.84 19.61 -2.25
C LEU A 289 -3.52 19.20 -0.81
N GLY A 290 -2.23 19.04 -0.48
CA GLY A 290 -1.78 18.70 0.87
C GLY A 290 -2.18 19.71 1.96
N LYS A 291 -2.42 20.98 1.61
CA LYS A 291 -2.92 21.98 2.56
C LYS A 291 -4.43 21.88 2.79
N LYS A 292 -5.19 21.43 1.79
CA LYS A 292 -6.66 21.37 1.85
C LYS A 292 -7.18 20.00 2.31
N ARG A 293 -6.58 18.93 1.76
CA ARG A 293 -7.01 17.54 1.87
C ARG A 293 -5.80 16.62 2.01
N MET A 294 -5.17 16.69 3.18
CA MET A 294 -4.03 15.82 3.52
C MET A 294 -4.43 14.34 3.54
N ASP A 295 -5.69 14.03 3.88
CA ASP A 295 -6.26 12.68 3.84
C ASP A 295 -6.09 12.03 2.46
N LEU A 296 -6.43 12.76 1.38
CA LEU A 296 -6.30 12.28 0.01
C LEU A 296 -4.84 12.09 -0.42
N VAL A 297 -3.95 12.99 0.02
CA VAL A 297 -2.51 12.89 -0.27
C VAL A 297 -1.89 11.69 0.44
N LEU A 298 -2.26 11.43 1.70
CA LEU A 298 -1.78 10.28 2.45
C LEU A 298 -2.26 8.97 1.84
N GLU A 299 -3.52 8.90 1.39
CA GLU A 299 -4.06 7.74 0.68
C GLU A 299 -3.27 7.46 -0.61
N LEU A 300 -3.00 8.52 -1.38
CA LEU A 300 -2.22 8.41 -2.61
C LEU A 300 -0.78 7.94 -2.36
N LYS A 301 -0.09 8.50 -1.35
CA LYS A 301 1.26 8.08 -0.95
C LYS A 301 1.28 6.63 -0.46
N ASN A 302 0.24 6.20 0.25
CA ASN A 302 0.08 4.83 0.70
C ASN A 302 -0.10 3.86 -0.47
N ASN A 303 -0.98 4.17 -1.41
CA ASN A 303 -1.19 3.32 -2.59
C ASN A 303 0.04 3.28 -3.52
N ALA A 304 0.76 4.39 -3.69
CA ALA A 304 2.03 4.41 -4.42
C ALA A 304 3.10 3.55 -3.72
N SER A 305 3.13 3.56 -2.38
CA SER A 305 4.06 2.75 -1.58
C SER A 305 3.74 1.25 -1.70
N LYS A 306 2.45 0.86 -1.70
CA LYS A 306 2.03 -0.53 -1.97
C LYS A 306 2.47 -1.02 -3.34
N LEU A 307 2.29 -0.19 -4.38
CA LEU A 307 2.75 -0.52 -5.73
C LEU A 307 4.27 -0.72 -5.77
N LEU A 308 5.04 0.14 -5.10
CA LEU A 308 6.49 0.02 -5.05
C LEU A 308 6.93 -1.27 -4.35
N LEU A 309 6.26 -1.66 -3.26
CA LEU A 309 6.49 -2.93 -2.57
C LEU A 309 6.14 -4.13 -3.46
N ALA A 310 5.01 -4.07 -4.17
CA ALA A 310 4.58 -5.13 -5.09
C ALA A 310 5.55 -5.34 -6.27
N ILE A 311 6.20 -4.27 -6.76
CA ILE A 311 7.24 -4.34 -7.81
C ILE A 311 8.49 -5.10 -7.32
N MET A 312 8.77 -5.05 -6.01
CA MET A 312 9.92 -5.70 -5.36
C MET A 312 9.57 -7.07 -4.75
N GLU A 313 8.31 -7.50 -4.82
CA GLU A 313 7.83 -8.73 -4.18
C GLU A 313 8.52 -9.98 -4.74
N SER A 314 9.03 -10.83 -3.84
CA SER A 314 9.60 -12.16 -4.12
C SER A 314 10.77 -12.17 -5.11
N ARG A 315 11.62 -11.14 -5.11
CA ARG A 315 12.76 -11.05 -6.02
C ARG A 315 14.09 -11.44 -5.39
N HIS A 316 14.88 -12.18 -6.16
CA HIS A 316 16.27 -12.51 -5.84
C HIS A 316 17.28 -11.67 -6.62
N ASP A 317 16.83 -11.00 -7.69
CA ASP A 317 17.63 -10.10 -8.51
C ASP A 317 17.64 -8.68 -7.93
N SER A 318 18.75 -7.96 -8.11
CA SER A 318 18.90 -6.59 -7.64
C SER A 318 18.46 -5.53 -8.66
N GLU A 319 18.09 -5.91 -9.89
CA GLU A 319 17.85 -4.98 -11.01
C GLU A 319 16.76 -3.95 -10.70
N ASN A 320 15.57 -4.41 -10.28
CA ASN A 320 14.47 -3.51 -9.93
C ASN A 320 14.81 -2.64 -8.70
N ALA A 321 15.46 -3.24 -7.69
CA ALA A 321 15.84 -2.54 -6.47
C ALA A 321 16.88 -1.44 -6.75
N GLU A 322 17.90 -1.73 -7.56
CA GLU A 322 18.93 -0.77 -7.96
C GLU A 322 18.33 0.40 -8.75
N ARG A 323 17.37 0.14 -9.64
CA ARG A 323 16.68 1.19 -10.40
C ARG A 323 15.85 2.10 -9.49
N ILE A 324 15.09 1.53 -8.56
CA ILE A 324 14.34 2.30 -7.55
C ILE A 324 15.30 3.14 -6.69
N LEU A 325 16.41 2.55 -6.24
CA LEU A 325 17.41 3.24 -5.44
C LEU A 325 18.04 4.41 -6.20
N TYR A 326 18.36 4.21 -7.48
CA TYR A 326 18.89 5.25 -8.36
C TYR A 326 17.97 6.47 -8.42
N ASN A 327 16.66 6.24 -8.51
CA ASN A 327 15.65 7.29 -8.70
C ASN A 327 15.18 7.94 -7.39
N MET A 328 15.31 7.26 -6.24
CA MET A 328 14.88 7.81 -4.95
C MET A 328 15.74 9.00 -4.48
N ARG A 329 17.08 9.00 -4.64
CA ARG A 329 17.96 10.12 -4.24
C ARG A 329 19.34 10.09 -4.91
N PRO A 330 19.58 10.83 -6.02
CA PRO A 330 20.89 10.88 -6.68
C PRO A 330 22.01 11.55 -5.85
N LYS A 331 21.68 12.55 -5.02
CA LYS A 331 22.69 13.36 -4.29
C LYS A 331 23.33 12.63 -3.11
N GLU A 332 22.69 11.58 -2.59
CA GLU A 332 23.31 10.67 -1.61
C GLU A 332 23.99 9.47 -2.28
N LEU A 333 23.66 9.18 -3.54
CA LEU A 333 24.23 8.06 -4.30
C LEU A 333 25.71 8.26 -4.66
N LEU A 334 26.17 9.50 -4.75
CA LEU A 334 27.61 9.79 -4.88
C LEU A 334 28.42 9.37 -3.64
N ALA A 335 27.76 9.08 -2.51
CA ALA A 335 28.38 8.43 -1.37
C ALA A 335 28.12 6.91 -1.34
N ARG A 336 27.15 6.34 -2.09
CA ARG A 336 26.53 5.01 -1.83
C ARG A 336 27.14 3.78 -2.55
N HIS A 337 28.40 3.48 -2.29
CA HIS A 337 28.86 2.08 -2.21
C HIS A 337 28.81 1.56 -0.74
N ASN A 338 27.79 1.91 0.04
CA ASN A 338 28.07 2.50 1.35
C ASN A 338 27.51 1.80 2.59
N LYS A 339 28.43 1.31 3.42
CA LYS A 339 28.20 0.91 4.83
C LYS A 339 27.57 2.02 5.68
N GLU A 340 27.68 3.29 5.29
CA GLU A 340 27.13 4.44 6.01
C GLU A 340 25.60 4.49 5.97
N LEU A 341 24.97 3.94 4.94
CA LEU A 341 23.51 3.89 4.78
C LEU A 341 22.86 2.90 5.76
N SER A 342 23.51 1.74 5.94
CA SER A 342 23.12 0.76 6.96
C SER A 342 23.48 1.24 8.37
N ILE A 343 24.43 2.18 8.51
CA ILE A 343 24.72 2.87 9.77
C ILE A 343 23.68 3.97 10.05
N MET A 344 23.19 4.69 9.03
CA MET A 344 22.15 5.72 9.14
C MET A 344 20.76 5.13 9.43
N LEU A 345 20.48 3.90 8.99
CA LEU A 345 19.23 3.20 9.29
C LEU A 345 19.27 2.42 10.62
N ARG A 346 20.42 2.41 11.32
CA ARG A 346 20.52 1.85 12.67
C ARG A 346 20.15 2.92 13.70
N PRO A 347 19.30 2.60 14.69
CA PRO A 347 19.09 3.47 15.85
C PRO A 347 20.45 3.80 16.49
N GLY A 348 20.76 5.07 16.70
CA GLY A 348 22.02 5.58 17.26
C GLY A 348 23.09 6.04 16.24
N GLY A 349 22.74 6.24 14.96
CA GLY A 349 23.62 6.86 13.96
C GLY A 349 23.96 8.34 14.25
N ALA A 350 25.09 8.83 13.73
CA ALA A 350 25.77 10.09 14.11
C ALA A 350 25.00 11.43 13.96
N SER A 351 23.71 11.42 13.63
CA SER A 351 22.87 12.59 13.42
C SER A 351 21.57 12.47 14.23
N GLY A 352 21.51 13.13 15.39
CA GLY A 352 20.43 13.03 16.37
C GLY A 352 19.04 13.56 15.95
N GLU A 353 18.85 14.01 14.71
CA GLU A 353 17.53 14.38 14.17
C GLU A 353 17.02 13.25 13.25
N GLY A 354 16.20 12.35 13.80
CA GLY A 354 15.65 11.19 13.07
C GLY A 354 15.67 9.87 13.85
N ASP A 355 16.36 9.82 14.98
CA ASP A 355 16.62 8.60 15.74
C ASP A 355 15.35 8.00 16.37
N GLU A 356 14.42 8.83 16.87
CA GLU A 356 13.16 8.35 17.48
C GLU A 356 12.23 7.66 16.47
N ALA A 357 12.13 8.19 15.24
CA ALA A 357 11.33 7.57 14.19
C ALA A 357 11.96 6.27 13.68
N LEU A 358 13.29 6.24 13.55
CA LEU A 358 14.03 5.02 13.18
C LEU A 358 13.91 3.95 14.26
N GLU A 359 14.02 4.31 15.54
CA GLU A 359 13.81 3.41 16.67
C GLU A 359 12.37 2.88 16.70
N PHE A 360 11.38 3.74 16.42
CA PHE A 360 9.98 3.32 16.29
C PHE A 360 9.80 2.27 15.20
N TYR A 361 10.30 2.50 13.98
CA TYR A 361 10.20 1.52 12.89
C TYR A 361 10.98 0.24 13.19
N ALA A 362 12.16 0.33 13.80
CA ALA A 362 12.95 -0.85 14.17
C ALA A 362 12.22 -1.73 15.20
N LYS A 363 11.49 -1.13 16.15
CA LYS A 363 10.71 -1.87 17.16
C LYS A 363 9.43 -2.50 16.60
N HIS A 364 8.84 -1.88 15.57
CA HIS A 364 7.54 -2.29 15.01
C HIS A 364 7.64 -2.99 13.65
N THR A 365 8.84 -3.41 13.24
CA THR A 365 9.05 -4.15 11.99
C THR A 365 9.62 -5.52 12.29
N ALA A 366 9.06 -6.57 11.69
CA ALA A 366 9.56 -7.93 11.78
C ALA A 366 9.85 -8.50 10.38
N GLN A 367 10.76 -9.46 10.34
CA GLN A 367 11.16 -10.18 9.13
C GLN A 367 10.94 -11.67 9.36
N ILE A 368 10.40 -12.37 8.36
CA ILE A 368 10.21 -13.82 8.37
C ILE A 368 10.64 -14.41 7.03
N GLU A 369 11.23 -15.60 7.08
CA GLU A 369 11.54 -16.38 5.89
C GLU A 369 10.44 -17.43 5.66
N ILE A 370 9.91 -17.51 4.45
CA ILE A 370 8.85 -18.45 4.07
C ILE A 370 9.30 -19.24 2.85
N VAL A 371 9.02 -20.54 2.87
CA VAL A 371 9.21 -21.41 1.69
C VAL A 371 7.88 -21.54 0.94
N ARG A 372 7.86 -21.15 -0.33
CA ARG A 372 6.68 -21.26 -1.22
C ARG A 372 6.51 -22.68 -1.76
N GLN A 373 5.39 -22.92 -2.46
CA GLN A 373 5.06 -24.24 -3.04
C GLN A 373 6.08 -24.72 -4.08
N ASP A 374 6.74 -23.79 -4.77
CA ASP A 374 7.81 -24.04 -5.74
C ASP A 374 9.20 -24.24 -5.09
N ARG A 375 9.26 -24.30 -3.75
CA ARG A 375 10.47 -24.46 -2.93
C ARG A 375 11.43 -23.27 -2.99
N THR A 376 10.97 -22.11 -3.46
CA THR A 376 11.71 -20.86 -3.31
C THR A 376 11.57 -20.34 -1.88
N MET A 377 12.62 -19.69 -1.37
CA MET A 377 12.64 -19.07 -0.05
C MET A 377 12.49 -17.56 -0.24
N GLU A 378 11.51 -16.96 0.42
CA GLU A 378 11.24 -15.52 0.36
C GLU A 378 11.39 -14.91 1.74
N GLU A 379 11.92 -13.70 1.80
CA GLU A 379 11.92 -12.88 3.00
C GLU A 379 10.75 -11.90 2.94
N ILE A 380 9.90 -11.89 3.97
CA ILE A 380 8.76 -10.99 4.09
C ILE A 380 8.96 -10.08 5.29
N VAL A 381 8.84 -8.77 5.04
CA VAL A 381 8.88 -7.74 6.06
C VAL A 381 7.47 -7.24 6.33
N PHE A 382 7.07 -7.18 7.60
CA PHE A 382 5.73 -6.73 7.97
C PHE A 382 5.73 -5.92 9.28
N PRO A 383 4.76 -5.00 9.45
CA PRO A 383 4.60 -4.27 10.70
C PRO A 383 4.06 -5.22 11.79
N VAL A 384 4.71 -5.23 12.94
CA VAL A 384 4.31 -6.04 14.10
C VAL A 384 2.96 -5.52 14.61
N PRO A 385 1.90 -6.37 14.65
CA PRO A 385 0.61 -5.95 15.17
C PRO A 385 0.69 -5.50 16.62
N ASN A 386 0.01 -4.40 16.97
CA ASN A 386 0.03 -3.83 18.33
C ASN A 386 -0.41 -4.83 19.43
N ILE A 387 -1.20 -5.85 19.08
CA ILE A 387 -1.61 -6.89 20.02
C ILE A 387 -0.42 -7.71 20.55
N CYS A 388 0.66 -7.82 19.77
CA CYS A 388 1.86 -8.57 20.15
C CYS A 388 2.66 -7.91 21.28
N GLU A 389 2.45 -6.62 21.55
CA GLU A 389 3.07 -5.91 22.70
C GLU A 389 2.56 -6.45 24.06
N PHE A 390 1.40 -7.08 24.08
CA PHE A 390 0.79 -7.61 25.29
C PHE A 390 1.30 -9.02 25.67
N LEU A 391 2.17 -9.62 24.86
CA LEU A 391 2.76 -10.93 25.16
C LEU A 391 3.77 -10.83 26.32
N THR A 392 3.56 -11.63 27.37
CA THR A 392 4.41 -11.63 28.57
C THR A 392 5.74 -12.35 28.33
N SER A 393 6.81 -11.91 29.01
CA SER A 393 8.12 -12.57 28.95
C SER A 393 8.08 -13.99 29.53
N GLU A 394 7.22 -14.23 30.52
CA GLU A 394 7.00 -15.56 31.10
C GLU A 394 6.45 -16.54 30.05
N SER A 395 5.43 -16.13 29.29
CA SER A 395 4.85 -16.96 28.23
C SER A 395 5.84 -17.22 27.10
N LYS A 396 6.69 -16.25 26.75
CA LYS A 396 7.80 -16.46 25.79
C LYS A 396 8.77 -17.54 26.27
N LEU A 397 9.21 -17.47 27.53
CA LEU A 397 10.11 -18.48 28.11
C LEU A 397 9.45 -19.84 28.23
N ARG A 398 8.16 -19.87 28.63
CA ARG A 398 7.37 -21.10 28.70
C ARG A 398 7.34 -21.81 27.35
N VAL A 399 7.00 -21.11 26.28
CA VAL A 399 7.02 -21.67 24.92
C VAL A 399 8.43 -22.14 24.56
N TYR A 400 9.46 -21.32 24.78
CA TYR A 400 10.84 -21.67 24.44
C TYR A 400 11.31 -23.01 25.05
N TYR A 401 11.02 -23.24 26.33
CA TYR A 401 11.48 -24.43 27.05
C TYR A 401 10.55 -25.65 26.94
N THR A 402 9.24 -25.45 26.82
CA THR A 402 8.25 -26.54 26.86
C THR A 402 7.79 -27.02 25.49
N THR A 403 8.27 -26.42 24.39
CA THR A 403 7.92 -26.88 23.03
C THR A 403 8.60 -28.21 22.72
N GLU A 404 7.79 -29.22 22.43
CA GLU A 404 8.23 -30.59 22.14
C GLU A 404 8.67 -30.75 20.68
N ARG A 405 9.49 -31.77 20.42
CA ARG A 405 9.89 -32.14 19.06
C ARG A 405 8.96 -33.23 18.55
N ASP A 406 8.51 -33.10 17.31
CA ASP A 406 7.77 -34.15 16.61
C ASP A 406 8.67 -35.34 16.24
N GLU A 407 8.08 -36.35 15.60
CA GLU A 407 8.79 -37.56 15.14
C GLU A 407 9.91 -37.24 14.12
N GLN A 408 9.84 -36.10 13.44
CA GLN A 408 10.84 -35.61 12.49
C GLN A 408 11.91 -34.73 13.16
N GLY A 409 11.80 -34.50 14.47
CA GLY A 409 12.72 -33.67 15.25
C GLY A 409 12.44 -32.17 15.18
N SER A 410 11.33 -31.74 14.56
CA SER A 410 10.91 -30.35 14.42
C SER A 410 10.05 -29.89 15.59
N LYS A 411 10.22 -28.63 16.01
CA LYS A 411 9.42 -27.99 17.07
C LYS A 411 8.20 -27.22 16.53
N ILE A 412 8.04 -27.19 15.22
CA ILE A 412 7.11 -26.29 14.53
C ILE A 412 5.65 -26.67 14.82
N ASN A 413 5.33 -27.97 14.82
CA ASN A 413 3.96 -28.45 14.98
C ASN A 413 3.36 -28.02 16.34
N ASP A 414 4.04 -28.34 17.44
CA ASP A 414 3.59 -27.97 18.80
C ASP A 414 3.55 -26.44 18.98
N PHE A 415 4.48 -25.71 18.37
CA PHE A 415 4.44 -24.24 18.38
C PHE A 415 3.16 -23.68 17.73
N PHE A 416 2.76 -24.20 16.55
CA PHE A 416 1.54 -23.75 15.88
C PHE A 416 0.27 -24.11 16.65
N LEU A 417 0.22 -25.28 17.29
CA LEU A 417 -0.92 -25.66 18.13
C LEU A 417 -1.13 -24.68 19.29
N ARG A 418 -0.05 -24.13 19.85
CA ARG A 418 -0.10 -23.17 20.96
C ARG A 418 -0.30 -21.72 20.52
N ALA A 419 -0.21 -21.43 19.22
CA ALA A 419 -0.28 -20.06 18.70
C ALA A 419 -1.65 -19.40 18.99
N GLU A 420 -2.73 -20.17 18.91
CA GLU A 420 -4.09 -19.67 19.21
C GLU A 420 -4.24 -19.32 20.71
N ASP A 421 -3.72 -20.16 21.60
CA ASP A 421 -3.72 -19.90 23.05
C ASP A 421 -2.93 -18.64 23.39
N LEU A 422 -1.76 -18.46 22.77
CA LEU A 422 -0.95 -17.24 22.93
C LEU A 422 -1.70 -16.00 22.43
N PHE A 423 -2.40 -16.11 21.30
CA PHE A 423 -3.22 -15.03 20.77
C PHE A 423 -4.37 -14.66 21.71
N ASN A 424 -5.04 -15.66 22.27
CA ASN A 424 -6.09 -15.47 23.28
C ASN A 424 -5.52 -14.85 24.57
N GLU A 425 -4.34 -15.28 25.03
CA GLU A 425 -3.63 -14.68 26.18
C GLU A 425 -3.35 -13.19 25.93
N MET A 426 -2.83 -12.82 24.75
CA MET A 426 -2.56 -11.42 24.39
C MET A 426 -3.84 -10.57 24.40
N ASN A 427 -4.95 -11.09 23.87
CA ASN A 427 -6.25 -10.44 23.91
C ASN A 427 -6.75 -10.23 25.34
N TRP A 428 -6.57 -11.22 26.21
CA TRP A 428 -6.88 -11.10 27.63
C TRP A 428 -6.00 -10.09 28.35
N GLN A 429 -4.69 -10.09 28.08
CA GLN A 429 -3.75 -9.11 28.65
C GLN A 429 -4.12 -7.68 28.25
N LYS A 430 -4.52 -7.45 26.99
CA LYS A 430 -5.03 -6.16 26.54
C LYS A 430 -6.27 -5.72 27.34
N LYS A 431 -7.24 -6.62 27.54
CA LYS A 431 -8.44 -6.34 28.36
C LYS A 431 -8.10 -6.10 29.83
N LEU A 432 -7.17 -6.87 30.39
CA LEU A 432 -6.74 -6.78 31.78
C LEU A 432 -6.08 -5.43 32.07
N ARG A 433 -5.21 -4.95 31.17
CA ARG A 433 -4.57 -3.62 31.31
C ARG A 433 -5.56 -2.46 31.26
N ALA A 434 -6.76 -2.65 30.68
CA ALA A 434 -7.82 -1.65 30.75
C ALA A 434 -8.45 -1.53 32.16
N GLN A 435 -8.18 -2.47 33.07
CA GLN A 435 -8.70 -2.50 34.44
C GLN A 435 -7.53 -2.45 35.46
N PRO A 436 -7.18 -1.26 35.99
CA PRO A 436 -5.95 -1.05 36.77
C PRO A 436 -5.83 -1.93 38.03
N VAL A 437 -6.95 -2.15 38.74
CA VAL A 437 -6.97 -2.95 39.99
C VAL A 437 -6.67 -4.41 39.72
N LEU A 438 -7.32 -5.00 38.72
CA LEU A 438 -7.10 -6.40 38.35
C LEU A 438 -5.70 -6.63 37.79
N TYR A 439 -5.20 -5.69 36.98
CA TYR A 439 -3.82 -5.74 36.48
C TYR A 439 -2.80 -5.70 37.61
N TRP A 440 -3.01 -4.85 38.63
CA TRP A 440 -2.13 -4.78 39.80
C TRP A 440 -2.11 -6.11 40.58
N CYS A 441 -3.27 -6.72 40.81
CA CYS A 441 -3.36 -8.02 41.47
C CYS A 441 -2.62 -9.11 40.67
N SER A 442 -2.85 -9.17 39.36
CA SER A 442 -2.24 -10.16 38.46
C SER A 442 -0.72 -10.01 38.37
N ARG A 443 -0.21 -8.78 38.27
CA ARG A 443 1.23 -8.51 38.18
C ARG A 443 2.01 -8.98 39.42
N ASN A 444 1.37 -8.98 40.58
CA ASN A 444 1.99 -9.34 41.84
C ASN A 444 1.69 -10.80 42.26
N ILE A 445 1.26 -11.68 41.35
CA ILE A 445 0.86 -13.05 41.67
C ILE A 445 1.95 -13.85 42.38
N SER A 446 3.22 -13.64 42.03
CA SER A 446 4.37 -14.28 42.70
C SER A 446 4.51 -13.85 44.17
N VAL A 447 4.24 -12.58 44.47
CA VAL A 447 4.25 -12.06 45.84
C VAL A 447 3.09 -12.67 46.64
N TRP A 448 1.89 -12.73 46.08
CA TRP A 448 0.73 -13.37 46.71
C TRP A 448 0.98 -14.86 47.00
N SER A 449 1.59 -15.57 46.05
CA SER A 449 1.96 -16.97 46.22
C SER A 449 2.96 -17.15 47.37
N ASN A 450 4.02 -16.34 47.42
CA ASN A 450 5.01 -16.38 48.49
C ASN A 450 4.41 -16.05 49.87
N VAL A 451 3.54 -15.04 49.95
CA VAL A 451 2.83 -14.68 51.20
C VAL A 451 1.95 -15.83 51.66
N SER A 452 1.17 -16.43 50.76
CA SER A 452 0.31 -17.57 51.06
C SER A 452 1.11 -18.77 51.55
N PHE A 453 2.23 -19.08 50.89
CA PHE A 453 3.09 -20.19 51.27
C PHE A 453 3.70 -19.98 52.67
N ASN A 454 4.27 -18.81 52.93
CA ASN A 454 4.87 -18.48 54.22
C ASN A 454 3.83 -18.49 55.35
N LEU A 455 2.62 -17.99 55.10
CA LEU A 455 1.54 -18.01 56.07
C LEU A 455 1.10 -19.45 56.38
N ALA A 456 0.99 -20.31 55.36
CA ALA A 456 0.65 -21.72 55.56
C ALA A 456 1.71 -22.45 56.39
N VAL A 457 2.99 -22.21 56.10
CA VAL A 457 4.11 -22.77 56.90
C VAL A 457 4.04 -22.29 58.35
N LEU A 458 3.80 -20.99 58.58
CA LEU A 458 3.67 -20.43 59.92
C LEU A 458 2.50 -21.06 60.69
N MET A 459 1.33 -21.18 60.06
CA MET A 459 0.15 -21.80 60.67
C MET A 459 0.41 -23.27 61.02
N ASN A 460 1.03 -24.03 60.12
CA ASN A 460 1.37 -25.43 60.38
C ASN A 460 2.40 -25.56 61.51
N LEU A 461 3.39 -24.67 61.59
CA LEU A 461 4.34 -24.64 62.71
C LEU A 461 3.65 -24.31 64.04
N LEU A 462 2.71 -23.35 64.05
CA LEU A 462 1.93 -23.02 65.25
C LEU A 462 1.10 -24.22 65.71
N VAL A 463 0.45 -24.93 64.80
CA VAL A 463 -0.27 -26.17 65.12
C VAL A 463 0.69 -27.22 65.69
N CYS A 464 1.85 -27.44 65.08
CA CYS A 464 2.84 -28.39 65.61
C CYS A 464 3.34 -28.04 67.02
N PHE A 465 3.49 -26.76 67.37
CA PHE A 465 3.99 -26.36 68.70
C PHE A 465 2.91 -26.32 69.78
N PHE A 466 1.67 -26.00 69.43
CA PHE A 466 0.62 -25.73 70.42
C PHE A 466 -0.50 -26.78 70.45
N TYR A 467 -0.45 -27.81 69.60
CA TYR A 467 -1.44 -28.90 69.60
C TYR A 467 -1.04 -30.07 70.52
N PRO A 468 -1.96 -30.63 71.34
CA PRO A 468 -3.34 -30.20 71.56
C PRO A 468 -3.41 -28.96 72.46
N LEU A 469 -4.22 -27.99 72.07
CA LEU A 469 -4.46 -26.75 72.81
C LEU A 469 -5.32 -27.06 74.06
N GLU A 470 -4.73 -27.68 75.08
CA GLU A 470 -5.29 -27.66 76.42
C GLU A 470 -5.04 -26.26 76.97
N GLY A 471 -6.13 -25.50 77.11
CA GLY A 471 -6.13 -24.10 77.45
C GLY A 471 -5.14 -23.79 78.57
N VAL A 472 -4.31 -22.77 78.33
CA VAL A 472 -3.44 -22.16 79.33
C VAL A 472 -4.29 -21.75 80.54
N HIS A 473 -4.40 -22.64 81.53
CA HIS A 473 -4.73 -22.38 82.93
C HIS A 473 -4.07 -23.50 83.76
N GLY A 474 -2.90 -23.21 84.34
CA GLY A 474 -2.36 -23.98 85.47
C GLY A 474 -1.02 -24.66 85.24
N VAL A 475 0.05 -23.94 85.58
CA VAL A 475 1.31 -24.40 86.19
C VAL A 475 1.35 -25.89 86.58
N CYS A 476 2.22 -26.71 85.94
CA CYS A 476 3.22 -27.59 86.58
C CYS A 476 3.71 -28.72 85.66
N HIS A 477 5.03 -28.87 85.56
CA HIS A 477 5.82 -30.09 85.26
C HIS A 477 5.36 -30.92 84.03
N ILE A 478 6.14 -31.01 82.94
CA ILE A 478 7.24 -31.99 82.84
C ILE A 478 8.21 -31.53 81.72
N THR A 479 9.35 -31.00 82.13
CA THR A 479 10.62 -31.01 81.39
C THR A 479 11.15 -32.44 81.29
N GLY A 480 10.51 -33.33 80.51
CA GLY A 480 10.89 -34.76 80.54
C GLY A 480 10.34 -35.69 79.46
N ALA A 481 9.94 -35.21 78.28
CA ALA A 481 9.56 -36.11 77.17
C ALA A 481 10.02 -35.64 75.79
N VAL A 482 11.10 -34.84 75.73
CA VAL A 482 11.90 -34.71 74.51
C VAL A 482 12.76 -35.98 74.40
N CYS A 483 12.97 -36.49 73.18
CA CYS A 483 14.10 -37.35 72.77
C CYS A 483 14.03 -38.90 72.82
N CYS A 484 12.94 -39.60 73.20
CA CYS A 484 12.98 -41.08 73.26
C CYS A 484 12.44 -41.87 72.06
N SER A 485 12.06 -41.26 70.93
CA SER A 485 11.53 -42.02 69.77
C SER A 485 12.29 -41.79 68.45
N LEU A 486 13.46 -41.14 68.50
CA LEU A 486 14.22 -40.72 67.30
C LEU A 486 15.55 -41.44 67.08
N LEU A 487 15.82 -42.59 67.72
CA LEU A 487 16.98 -43.45 67.40
C LEU A 487 16.56 -44.93 67.40
N GLY A 488 16.53 -45.56 66.21
CA GLY A 488 15.95 -46.88 65.90
C GLY A 488 16.70 -48.12 66.45
N PRO A 489 16.34 -49.33 65.98
CA PRO A 489 17.04 -49.87 64.79
C PRO A 489 16.17 -50.68 63.80
N HIS A 490 16.78 -50.92 62.62
CA HIS A 490 16.48 -51.96 61.63
C HIS A 490 15.97 -53.31 62.22
N GLU A 491 14.96 -53.92 61.59
CA GLU A 491 14.95 -55.36 61.23
C GLU A 491 13.72 -55.76 60.37
N SER A 492 13.99 -56.08 59.10
CA SER A 492 13.68 -57.34 58.39
C SER A 492 12.40 -58.15 58.66
N PHE A 493 11.72 -58.49 57.54
CA PHE A 493 10.88 -59.67 57.25
C PHE A 493 9.56 -59.88 58.02
N SER A 494 8.43 -59.85 57.29
CA SER A 494 7.93 -61.06 56.61
C SER A 494 6.95 -60.75 55.48
#